data_AF-A0A238Y8M4-F1
#
_entry.id   AF-A0A238Y8M4-F1
#
_cell.length_a   1.000
_cell.length_b   1.000
_cell.length_c   1.000
_cell.angle_alpha   90.00
_cell.angle_beta   90.00
_cell.angle_gamma   90.00
#
_symmetry.space_group_name_H-M   'P 1'
#
loop_
_entity.id
_entity.type
_entity.pdbx_description
1 polymer ?
#
loop_
_entity_poly.entity_id
_entity_poly.type
_entity_poly.pdbx_seq_one_letter_code
_entity_poly.pdbx_strand_id
1 'polypeptide(L)'
;MNRRGNGLSAETYAPLVDLAPHLADAMLSALGEAGVAAYAASPSGLPEIAEAAAEPVAGDVLDRLYVDVEMKPAAEGILRVHLARLREASARGSDGEREGAELADADPLGADRPDAAERAGTGLADPGKGQAGGAADRDEDAIWAEIVAGYDAVPEGDEVPWPDEENIGEPAGPRGEGEDRTGRLPRARVIKPADEPSSPAGDDDDDEGHYVPPPPPPLPSADPLTKGAWIALIGGPVYLLVTVILDWEVPGWAAFLAVAAFIGGFVTLVLRMGDEPRDPDDGAVV
;
A
#
# COMPACT_ATOMS: atom_id res chain seq x y z
N MET A 1 10.64 -10.15 -10.86
CA MET A 1 9.43 -10.51 -10.10
C MET A 1 9.15 -12.01 -10.25
N ASN A 2 8.96 -12.75 -9.15
CA ASN A 2 8.56 -14.16 -9.22
C ASN A 2 7.03 -14.25 -9.37
N ARG A 3 6.54 -14.25 -10.62
CA ARG A 3 5.12 -14.41 -10.95
C ARG A 3 4.82 -15.89 -11.18
N ARG A 4 3.86 -16.47 -10.44
CA ARG A 4 3.38 -17.84 -10.63
C ARG A 4 2.01 -17.80 -11.29
N GLY A 5 1.87 -18.31 -12.51
CA GLY A 5 0.61 -18.29 -13.27
C GLY A 5 0.01 -19.69 -13.46
N ASN A 6 -1.28 -19.76 -13.79
CA ASN A 6 -1.97 -21.03 -14.09
C ASN A 6 -1.94 -21.44 -15.57
N GLY A 7 -1.04 -20.83 -16.37
CA GLY A 7 -0.87 -21.14 -17.80
C GLY A 7 -1.88 -20.47 -18.73
N LEU A 8 -2.85 -19.73 -18.19
CA LEU A 8 -3.82 -18.94 -18.96
C LEU A 8 -3.45 -17.46 -18.92
N SER A 9 -3.66 -16.76 -20.03
CA SER A 9 -3.38 -15.32 -20.19
C SER A 9 -4.67 -14.52 -20.39
N ALA A 10 -4.76 -13.34 -19.80
CA ALA A 10 -5.82 -12.36 -20.02
C ALA A 10 -5.22 -11.02 -20.46
N GLU A 11 -6.03 -10.19 -21.13
CA GLU A 11 -5.61 -8.84 -21.55
C GLU A 11 -5.45 -7.92 -20.35
N THR A 12 -6.33 -8.03 -19.35
CA THR A 12 -6.29 -7.20 -18.13
C THR A 12 -6.49 -8.06 -16.89
N TYR A 13 -5.77 -7.72 -15.82
CA TYR A 13 -5.87 -8.43 -14.54
C TYR A 13 -6.27 -7.48 -13.40
N ALA A 14 -7.15 -7.96 -12.52
CA ALA A 14 -7.54 -7.30 -11.28
C ALA A 14 -7.10 -8.09 -10.04
N PRO A 15 -6.79 -7.41 -8.92
CA PRO A 15 -6.49 -8.08 -7.66
C PRO A 15 -7.75 -8.75 -7.09
N LEU A 16 -7.59 -9.97 -6.56
CA LEU A 16 -8.65 -10.77 -5.95
C LEU A 16 -8.49 -10.88 -4.44
N VAL A 17 -7.37 -11.42 -3.95
CA VAL A 17 -7.14 -11.70 -2.51
C VAL A 17 -5.65 -11.96 -2.22
N ASP A 18 -5.22 -11.72 -0.98
CA ASP A 18 -3.89 -12.07 -0.48
C ASP A 18 -3.96 -13.42 0.26
N LEU A 19 -3.16 -14.40 -0.16
CA LEU A 19 -3.23 -15.79 0.33
C LEU A 19 -1.84 -16.33 0.67
N ALA A 20 -1.77 -17.26 1.63
CA ALA A 20 -0.55 -18.01 1.88
C ALA A 20 -0.11 -18.78 0.61
N PRO A 21 1.19 -18.97 0.34
CA PRO A 21 1.66 -19.50 -0.93
C PRO A 21 1.03 -20.83 -1.36
N HIS A 22 0.89 -21.76 -0.42
CA HIS A 22 0.25 -23.06 -0.69
C HIS A 22 -1.25 -22.95 -1.03
N LEU A 23 -1.96 -21.96 -0.46
CA LEU A 23 -3.35 -21.67 -0.80
C LEU A 23 -3.45 -20.95 -2.14
N ALA A 24 -2.50 -20.07 -2.44
CA ALA A 24 -2.41 -19.40 -3.74
C ALA A 24 -2.22 -20.45 -4.87
N ASP A 25 -1.36 -21.45 -4.69
CA ASP A 25 -1.15 -22.52 -5.67
C ASP A 25 -2.40 -23.40 -5.85
N ALA A 26 -3.09 -23.73 -4.76
CA ALA A 26 -4.36 -24.45 -4.82
C ALA A 26 -5.44 -23.65 -5.57
N MET A 27 -5.52 -22.34 -5.32
CA MET A 27 -6.45 -21.43 -5.99
C MET A 27 -6.11 -21.22 -7.48
N LEU A 28 -4.82 -21.10 -7.83
CA LEU A 28 -4.38 -21.03 -9.22
C LEU A 28 -4.81 -22.29 -10.00
N SER A 29 -4.69 -23.45 -9.37
CA SER A 29 -5.12 -24.73 -9.96
C SER A 29 -6.64 -24.77 -10.16
N ALA A 30 -7.42 -24.41 -9.13
CA ALA A 30 -8.89 -24.37 -9.21
C ALA A 30 -9.41 -23.35 -10.23
N LEU A 31 -8.77 -22.19 -10.34
CA LEU A 31 -9.13 -21.17 -11.34
C LEU A 31 -8.75 -21.63 -12.76
N GLY A 32 -7.62 -22.33 -12.90
CA GLY A 32 -7.22 -22.94 -14.18
C GLY A 32 -8.23 -23.99 -14.66
N GLU A 33 -8.70 -24.86 -13.77
CA GLU A 33 -9.76 -25.83 -14.08
C GLU A 33 -11.08 -25.17 -14.50
N ALA A 34 -11.37 -23.99 -13.95
CA ALA A 34 -12.54 -23.19 -14.32
C ALA A 34 -12.34 -22.32 -15.57
N GLY A 35 -11.16 -22.35 -16.20
CA GLY A 35 -10.84 -21.56 -17.38
C GLY A 35 -10.63 -20.06 -17.10
N VAL A 36 -10.35 -19.68 -15.85
CA VAL A 36 -10.10 -18.29 -15.46
C VAL A 36 -8.60 -18.02 -15.44
N ALA A 37 -8.14 -17.05 -16.23
CA ALA A 37 -6.73 -16.66 -16.22
C ALA A 37 -6.34 -16.01 -14.89
N ALA A 38 -5.28 -16.51 -14.26
CA ALA A 38 -4.87 -16.05 -12.93
C ALA A 38 -3.35 -16.15 -12.72
N TYR A 39 -2.82 -15.26 -11.89
CA TYR A 39 -1.44 -15.32 -11.43
C TYR A 39 -1.30 -14.82 -9.99
N ALA A 40 -0.34 -15.37 -9.26
CA ALA A 40 0.09 -14.91 -7.95
C ALA A 40 1.41 -14.13 -8.07
N ALA A 41 1.52 -13.03 -7.33
CA ALA A 41 2.75 -12.26 -7.19
C ALA A 41 3.14 -12.15 -5.71
N SER A 42 4.37 -12.53 -5.39
CA SER A 42 4.94 -12.32 -4.06
C SER A 42 5.30 -10.84 -3.86
N PRO A 43 5.05 -10.25 -2.69
CA PRO A 43 5.26 -8.82 -2.41
C PRO A 43 6.75 -8.40 -2.46
N SER A 44 7.68 -9.34 -2.56
CA SER A 44 9.14 -9.15 -2.62
C SER A 44 9.65 -8.38 -3.87
N GLY A 45 8.79 -7.68 -4.61
CA GLY A 45 9.11 -7.06 -5.89
C GLY A 45 8.49 -5.68 -6.13
N LEU A 46 7.90 -5.05 -5.11
CA LEU A 46 7.56 -3.63 -5.16
C LEU A 46 8.71 -2.83 -4.51
N PRO A 47 9.21 -1.74 -5.12
CA PRO A 47 9.98 -0.76 -4.36
C PRO A 47 9.01 -0.14 -3.35
N GLU A 48 9.14 -0.54 -2.08
CA GLU A 48 8.39 0.05 -0.98
C GLU A 48 8.77 1.52 -0.83
N ILE A 49 7.84 2.39 -1.22
CA ILE A 49 7.52 3.57 -0.42
C ILE A 49 6.62 3.10 0.72
N ALA A 50 7.19 2.46 1.74
CA ALA A 50 6.53 2.19 3.01
C ALA A 50 7.58 2.07 4.11
N GLU A 51 7.25 2.64 5.26
CA GLU A 51 8.13 2.89 6.38
C GLU A 51 8.68 1.62 7.02
N ALA A 52 9.85 1.78 7.65
CA ALA A 52 10.53 0.78 8.43
C ALA A 52 9.61 0.12 9.47
N ALA A 53 9.25 -1.14 9.27
CA ALA A 53 8.68 -1.98 10.31
C ALA A 53 9.02 -3.47 10.10
N ALA A 54 9.87 -3.97 10.99
CA ALA A 54 10.07 -5.37 11.39
C ALA A 54 10.46 -6.42 10.33
N GLU A 55 11.51 -7.20 10.63
CA GLU A 55 11.84 -8.41 9.88
C GLU A 55 10.63 -9.36 9.83
N PRO A 56 10.17 -9.79 8.64
CA PRO A 56 9.01 -10.66 8.54
C PRO A 56 9.35 -12.04 9.11
N VAL A 57 8.62 -12.42 10.16
CA VAL A 57 8.54 -13.80 10.62
C VAL A 57 8.10 -14.64 9.42
N ALA A 58 8.81 -15.73 9.13
CA ALA A 58 8.71 -16.54 7.90
C ALA A 58 7.33 -17.21 7.63
N GLY A 59 6.26 -16.81 8.34
CA GLY A 59 4.88 -17.27 8.18
C GLY A 59 3.91 -16.25 7.55
N ASP A 60 4.26 -14.97 7.45
CA ASP A 60 3.31 -13.90 7.09
C ASP A 60 3.43 -13.37 5.64
N VAL A 61 4.27 -13.98 4.80
CA VAL A 61 4.42 -13.56 3.40
C VAL A 61 3.23 -14.09 2.58
N LEU A 62 2.21 -13.25 2.43
CA LEU A 62 1.05 -13.52 1.58
C LEU A 62 1.35 -13.17 0.13
N ASP A 63 0.99 -14.05 -0.79
CA ASP A 63 0.98 -13.74 -2.21
C ASP A 63 -0.31 -13.07 -2.61
N ARG A 64 -0.20 -12.03 -3.43
CA ARG A 64 -1.37 -11.38 -4.02
C ARG A 64 -1.81 -12.13 -5.27
N LEU A 65 -3.05 -12.63 -5.25
CA LEU A 65 -3.67 -13.32 -6.38
C LEU A 65 -4.40 -12.31 -7.28
N TYR A 66 -4.13 -12.38 -8.57
CA TYR A 66 -4.74 -11.59 -9.62
C TYR A 66 -5.48 -12.49 -10.60
N VAL A 67 -6.61 -12.02 -11.12
CA VAL A 67 -7.46 -12.74 -12.07
C VAL A 67 -7.88 -11.84 -13.22
N ASP A 68 -8.29 -12.43 -14.34
CA ASP A 68 -8.91 -11.72 -15.46
C ASP A 68 -10.05 -10.80 -14.97
N VAL A 69 -10.00 -9.53 -15.40
CA VAL A 69 -11.01 -8.51 -15.06
C VAL A 69 -12.41 -8.95 -15.46
N GLU A 70 -12.57 -9.55 -16.65
CA GLU A 70 -13.88 -9.95 -17.17
C GLU A 70 -14.47 -11.11 -16.37
N MET A 71 -13.60 -12.02 -15.89
CA MET A 71 -14.00 -13.23 -15.17
C MET A 71 -13.92 -13.10 -13.64
N LYS A 72 -13.64 -11.89 -13.13
CA LYS A 72 -13.55 -11.62 -11.68
C LYS A 72 -14.80 -12.08 -10.90
N PRO A 73 -16.04 -11.84 -11.34
CA PRO A 73 -17.22 -12.31 -10.61
C PRO A 73 -17.30 -13.84 -10.49
N ALA A 74 -16.84 -14.56 -11.52
CA ALA A 74 -16.77 -16.02 -11.49
C ALA A 74 -15.69 -16.50 -10.52
N ALA A 75 -14.52 -15.84 -10.51
CA ALA A 75 -13.43 -16.13 -9.58
C ALA A 75 -13.84 -15.93 -8.11
N GLU A 76 -14.57 -14.85 -7.80
CA GLU A 76 -15.12 -14.61 -6.46
C GLU A 76 -16.11 -15.70 -6.02
N GLY A 77 -16.94 -16.20 -6.96
CA GLY A 77 -17.83 -17.32 -6.72
C GLY A 77 -17.09 -18.59 -6.33
N ILE A 78 -16.03 -18.94 -7.08
CA ILE A 78 -15.19 -20.12 -6.84
C ILE A 78 -14.47 -20.00 -5.49
N LEU A 79 -13.88 -18.82 -5.21
CA LEU A 79 -13.21 -18.55 -3.93
C LEU A 79 -14.16 -18.75 -2.75
N ARG A 80 -15.39 -18.23 -2.83
CA ARG A 80 -16.38 -18.36 -1.75
C ARG A 80 -16.74 -19.82 -1.47
N VAL A 81 -16.90 -20.63 -2.51
CA VAL A 81 -17.17 -22.07 -2.38
C VAL A 81 -15.97 -22.80 -1.76
N HIS A 82 -14.75 -22.47 -2.18
CA HIS A 82 -13.55 -23.10 -1.67
C HIS A 82 -13.29 -22.76 -0.19
N LEU A 83 -13.49 -21.50 0.20
CA LEU A 83 -13.39 -21.05 1.59
C LEU A 83 -14.45 -21.71 2.49
N ALA A 84 -15.68 -21.87 2.00
CA ALA A 84 -16.72 -22.59 2.73
C ALA A 84 -16.33 -24.06 2.97
N ARG A 85 -15.77 -24.73 1.96
CA ARG A 85 -15.27 -26.11 2.07
C ARG A 85 -14.11 -26.23 3.08
N LEU A 86 -13.16 -25.31 3.05
CA LEU A 86 -12.04 -25.28 3.99
C LEU A 86 -12.51 -25.05 5.43
N ARG A 87 -13.47 -24.14 5.63
CA ARG A 87 -14.09 -23.90 6.94
C ARG A 87 -14.79 -25.14 7.49
N GLU A 88 -15.52 -25.86 6.64
CA GLU A 88 -16.20 -27.10 7.03
C GLU A 88 -15.20 -28.24 7.33
N ALA A 89 -14.10 -28.33 6.57
CA ALA A 89 -13.04 -29.29 6.84
C ALA A 89 -12.33 -29.02 8.17
N SER A 90 -12.07 -27.75 8.49
CA SER A 90 -11.49 -27.34 9.78
C SER A 90 -12.43 -27.61 10.96
N ALA A 91 -13.74 -27.38 10.81
CA ALA A 91 -14.74 -27.72 11.83
C ALA A 91 -14.73 -29.23 12.16
N ARG A 92 -14.69 -30.10 11.14
CA ARG A 92 -14.60 -31.56 11.33
C ARG A 92 -13.30 -32.04 11.98
N GLY A 93 -12.18 -31.36 11.74
CA GLY A 93 -10.90 -31.66 12.41
C GLY A 93 -10.93 -31.31 13.90
N SER A 94 -11.54 -30.17 14.24
CA SER A 94 -11.62 -29.69 15.62
C SER A 94 -12.47 -30.57 16.55
N ASP A 95 -13.38 -31.38 16.00
CA ASP A 95 -14.19 -32.33 16.79
C ASP A 95 -13.43 -33.64 17.06
N GLY A 96 -12.54 -34.07 16.15
CA GLY A 96 -11.71 -35.27 16.36
C GLY A 96 -10.57 -35.08 17.36
N GLU A 97 -10.00 -33.87 17.46
CA GLU A 97 -8.99 -33.53 18.46
C GLU A 97 -9.56 -33.41 19.88
N ARG A 98 -10.88 -33.15 20.04
CA ARG A 98 -11.54 -33.12 21.35
C ARG A 98 -11.79 -34.52 21.92
N GLU A 99 -12.12 -35.51 21.09
CA GLU A 99 -12.30 -36.91 21.55
C GLU A 99 -10.96 -37.63 21.83
N GLY A 100 -9.86 -37.24 21.16
CA GLY A 100 -8.53 -37.82 21.38
C GLY A 100 -7.82 -37.31 22.64
N ALA A 101 -8.16 -36.10 23.10
CA ALA A 101 -7.53 -35.48 24.26
C ALA A 101 -8.10 -35.94 25.62
N GLU A 102 -9.30 -36.56 25.64
CA GLU A 102 -9.96 -37.00 26.89
C GLU A 102 -9.54 -38.42 27.33
N LEU A 103 -8.79 -39.17 26.51
CA LEU A 103 -8.37 -40.56 26.81
C LEU A 103 -6.87 -40.72 27.11
N ALA A 104 -6.11 -39.63 27.20
CA ALA A 104 -4.65 -39.66 27.38
C ALA A 104 -4.19 -39.05 28.73
N ASP A 105 -4.91 -39.32 29.81
CA ASP A 105 -4.42 -39.08 31.18
C ASP A 105 -4.54 -40.35 32.02
N ALA A 106 -3.56 -41.24 31.84
CA ALA A 106 -3.31 -42.38 32.72
C ALA A 106 -1.83 -42.78 32.64
N ASP A 107 -1.01 -42.18 33.49
CA ASP A 107 0.32 -42.67 33.88
C ASP A 107 0.15 -43.99 34.68
N PRO A 108 1.03 -45.01 34.50
CA PRO A 108 2.13 -45.13 35.46
C PRO A 108 3.46 -45.69 34.89
N LEU A 109 4.55 -45.04 35.31
CA LEU A 109 5.78 -45.61 35.90
C LEU A 109 6.41 -46.90 35.31
N GLY A 110 7.67 -46.78 34.85
CA GLY A 110 8.73 -47.72 35.25
C GLY A 110 9.74 -48.19 34.20
N ALA A 111 11.03 -48.08 34.57
CA ALA A 111 12.19 -48.88 34.17
C ALA A 111 13.08 -48.41 32.99
N ASP A 112 14.15 -47.68 33.35
CA ASP A 112 15.54 -48.18 33.39
C ASP A 112 16.14 -48.80 32.10
N ARG A 113 17.15 -48.13 31.52
CA ARG A 113 18.44 -48.69 31.02
C ARG A 113 19.34 -47.64 30.33
N PRO A 114 20.66 -47.88 30.21
CA PRO A 114 21.68 -46.89 30.51
C PRO A 114 22.55 -46.45 29.32
N ASP A 115 23.37 -45.43 29.61
CA ASP A 115 24.51 -44.94 28.83
C ASP A 115 25.54 -46.02 28.46
N ALA A 116 26.11 -45.94 27.24
CA ALA A 116 27.55 -45.98 26.98
C ALA A 116 27.94 -45.95 25.49
N ALA A 117 28.99 -45.16 25.22
CA ALA A 117 30.08 -45.38 24.26
C ALA A 117 29.92 -45.01 22.76
N GLU A 118 30.32 -43.77 22.46
CA GLU A 118 31.61 -43.45 21.81
C GLU A 118 32.07 -44.35 20.64
N ARG A 119 32.06 -43.80 19.42
CA ARG A 119 33.10 -44.05 18.39
C ARG A 119 33.33 -42.81 17.52
N ALA A 120 34.56 -42.28 17.59
CA ALA A 120 35.24 -41.46 16.58
C ALA A 120 35.15 -42.13 15.19
N GLY A 121 35.28 -41.45 14.05
CA GLY A 121 35.63 -40.08 13.69
C GLY A 121 36.22 -40.12 12.28
N THR A 122 35.97 -39.14 11.43
CA THR A 122 36.79 -38.83 10.24
C THR A 122 36.50 -37.40 9.81
N GLY A 123 37.50 -36.52 9.92
CA GLY A 123 37.46 -35.20 9.31
C GLY A 123 37.81 -35.26 7.82
N LEU A 124 37.27 -34.32 7.05
CA LEU A 124 37.95 -33.76 5.87
C LEU A 124 37.32 -32.41 5.48
N ALA A 125 38.17 -31.38 5.60
CA ALA A 125 38.28 -30.14 4.81
C ALA A 125 37.03 -29.41 4.27
N ASP A 126 36.92 -28.17 4.73
CA ASP A 126 36.44 -26.97 4.02
C ASP A 126 37.01 -26.89 2.59
N PRO A 127 36.15 -26.62 1.60
CA PRO A 127 36.45 -25.48 0.75
C PRO A 127 35.20 -24.66 0.39
N GLY A 128 35.34 -23.35 0.56
CA GLY A 128 34.82 -22.40 -0.41
C GLY A 128 33.78 -21.47 0.17
N LYS A 129 34.28 -20.35 0.71
CA LYS A 129 33.58 -19.07 0.79
C LYS A 129 32.60 -18.92 -0.36
N GLY A 130 31.32 -18.98 -0.04
CA GLY A 130 30.25 -18.58 -0.93
C GLY A 130 30.59 -17.21 -1.51
N GLN A 131 30.49 -17.13 -2.82
CA GLN A 131 30.76 -15.95 -3.63
C GLN A 131 29.76 -14.85 -3.25
N ALA A 132 30.04 -14.15 -2.16
CA ALA A 132 29.61 -12.79 -1.91
C ALA A 132 30.57 -11.87 -2.68
N GLY A 133 30.44 -11.85 -4.01
CA GLY A 133 30.83 -10.71 -4.85
C GLY A 133 29.52 -10.06 -5.25
N GLY A 134 29.12 -8.96 -4.65
CA GLY A 134 29.84 -7.70 -4.73
C GLY A 134 29.01 -6.81 -5.63
N ALA A 135 27.91 -6.30 -5.09
CA ALA A 135 27.15 -5.19 -5.66
C ALA A 135 27.90 -3.86 -5.42
N ALA A 136 29.19 -3.88 -5.77
CA ALA A 136 30.06 -2.76 -6.04
C ALA A 136 30.83 -3.28 -7.26
N ASP A 137 30.51 -2.89 -8.48
CA ASP A 137 30.77 -1.54 -8.97
C ASP A 137 30.05 -1.38 -10.32
N ARG A 138 28.71 -1.26 -10.34
CA ARG A 138 28.11 -0.57 -11.48
C ARG A 138 28.46 0.87 -11.23
N ASP A 139 29.37 1.41 -12.03
CA ASP A 139 29.80 2.79 -11.94
C ASP A 139 28.57 3.68 -12.20
N GLU A 140 27.83 3.99 -11.13
CA GLU A 140 26.55 4.70 -11.20
C GLU A 140 26.77 6.07 -11.83
N ASP A 141 27.91 6.70 -11.55
CA ASP A 141 28.31 7.97 -12.15
C ASP A 141 28.49 7.84 -13.67
N ALA A 142 29.04 6.73 -14.15
CA ALA A 142 29.14 6.46 -15.59
C ALA A 142 27.76 6.21 -16.24
N ILE A 143 26.85 5.50 -15.56
CA ILE A 143 25.49 5.24 -16.03
C ILE A 143 24.66 6.54 -16.05
N TRP A 144 24.78 7.35 -15.01
CA TRP A 144 24.14 8.67 -14.95
C TRP A 144 24.68 9.60 -16.03
N ALA A 145 26.00 9.61 -16.26
CA ALA A 145 26.60 10.39 -17.33
C ALA A 145 26.11 9.94 -18.72
N GLU A 146 25.91 8.65 -18.93
CA GLU A 146 25.33 8.09 -20.17
C GLU A 146 23.88 8.56 -20.38
N ILE A 147 23.05 8.50 -19.33
CA ILE A 147 21.65 8.96 -19.38
C ILE A 147 21.57 10.46 -19.66
N VAL A 148 22.39 11.28 -18.99
CA VAL A 148 22.42 12.74 -19.19
C VAL A 148 22.93 13.09 -20.58
N ALA A 149 23.97 12.39 -21.07
CA ALA A 149 24.49 12.58 -22.42
C ALA A 149 23.46 12.22 -23.51
N GLY A 150 22.57 11.26 -23.23
CA GLY A 150 21.49 10.84 -24.12
C GLY A 150 20.21 11.69 -24.02
N TYR A 151 20.11 12.67 -23.12
CA TYR A 151 18.86 13.38 -22.85
C TYR A 151 18.31 14.15 -24.07
N ASP A 152 19.18 14.80 -24.85
CA ASP A 152 18.80 15.52 -26.07
C ASP A 152 18.88 14.66 -27.34
N ALA A 153 19.17 13.36 -27.22
CA ALA A 153 19.21 12.47 -28.36
C ALA A 153 17.78 12.15 -28.84
N VAL A 154 17.42 12.68 -30.00
CA VAL A 154 16.16 12.33 -30.67
C VAL A 154 16.32 10.90 -31.22
N PRO A 155 15.43 9.95 -30.86
CA PRO A 155 15.44 8.62 -31.46
C PRO A 155 15.35 8.70 -32.99
N GLU A 156 16.24 8.02 -33.71
CA GLU A 156 16.15 7.94 -35.17
C GLU A 156 15.03 6.95 -35.56
N GLY A 157 13.89 7.48 -36.00
CA GLY A 157 12.76 6.68 -36.51
C GLY A 157 11.42 7.14 -35.94
N ASP A 158 10.33 6.63 -36.52
CA ASP A 158 8.96 6.86 -36.03
C ASP A 158 8.60 5.90 -34.87
N GLU A 159 9.48 4.96 -34.53
CA GLU A 159 9.27 4.00 -33.44
C GLU A 159 9.68 4.61 -32.10
N VAL A 160 8.70 5.17 -31.42
CA VAL A 160 8.83 5.62 -30.05
C VAL A 160 8.54 4.46 -29.08
N PRO A 161 9.22 4.39 -27.91
CA PRO A 161 9.02 3.31 -26.94
C PRO A 161 7.62 3.24 -26.31
N TRP A 162 6.79 4.26 -26.52
CA TRP A 162 5.44 4.36 -25.98
C TRP A 162 4.39 4.01 -27.05
N PRO A 163 3.17 3.58 -26.64
CA PRO A 163 2.11 3.24 -27.58
C PRO A 163 1.76 4.41 -28.52
N ASP A 164 1.37 4.10 -29.75
CA ASP A 164 1.00 5.09 -30.77
C ASP A 164 -0.14 6.03 -30.33
N GLU A 165 -0.97 5.59 -29.37
CA GLU A 165 -2.06 6.37 -28.78
C GLU A 165 -1.58 7.60 -28.02
N GLU A 166 -0.34 7.59 -27.51
CA GLU A 166 0.29 8.71 -26.81
C GLU A 166 0.97 9.71 -27.77
N ASN A 167 1.05 9.39 -29.07
CA ASN A 167 1.59 10.31 -30.06
C ASN A 167 0.58 11.42 -30.38
N ILE A 168 0.83 12.62 -29.86
CA ILE A 168 0.05 13.80 -30.21
C ILE A 168 0.42 14.23 -31.63
N GLY A 169 -0.39 13.84 -32.61
CA GLY A 169 -0.20 14.27 -33.99
C GLY A 169 -0.27 15.79 -34.12
N GLU A 170 0.79 16.40 -34.66
CA GLU A 170 0.78 17.81 -35.01
C GLU A 170 -0.08 18.00 -36.26
N PRO A 171 -1.23 18.69 -36.19
CA PRO A 171 -2.14 18.74 -37.32
C PRO A 171 -1.54 19.59 -38.43
N ALA A 172 -1.52 19.00 -39.62
CA ALA A 172 -1.14 19.65 -40.86
C ALA A 172 -2.22 20.67 -41.29
N GLY A 173 -2.15 21.88 -40.73
CA GLY A 173 -2.95 23.02 -41.18
C GLY A 173 -3.09 24.11 -40.12
N PRO A 174 -3.30 25.38 -40.52
CA PRO A 174 -3.64 26.42 -39.56
C PRO A 174 -4.98 26.07 -38.90
N ARG A 175 -4.93 25.76 -37.59
CA ARG A 175 -6.11 25.45 -36.79
C ARG A 175 -7.09 26.63 -36.81
N GLY A 176 -8.31 26.41 -37.30
CA GLY A 176 -9.41 27.36 -37.15
C GLY A 176 -9.79 27.52 -35.68
N GLU A 177 -10.08 28.74 -35.25
CA GLU A 177 -10.52 29.00 -33.88
C GLU A 177 -11.85 28.28 -33.58
N GLY A 178 -11.80 27.26 -32.70
CA GLY A 178 -12.99 26.72 -32.03
C GLY A 178 -13.33 25.25 -32.28
N GLU A 179 -12.55 24.50 -33.05
CA GLU A 179 -12.70 23.04 -33.09
C GLU A 179 -11.78 22.34 -32.08
N ASP A 180 -12.39 22.02 -30.94
CA ASP A 180 -11.77 21.37 -29.80
C ASP A 180 -12.72 20.23 -29.41
N ARG A 181 -12.50 19.04 -29.98
CA ARG A 181 -13.23 17.81 -29.60
C ARG A 181 -12.51 16.96 -28.55
N THR A 182 -11.33 17.39 -28.12
CA THR A 182 -10.69 16.94 -26.88
C THR A 182 -11.10 17.92 -25.79
N GLY A 183 -11.51 17.44 -24.62
CA GLY A 183 -11.97 18.25 -23.48
C GLY A 183 -10.96 19.32 -23.06
N ARG A 184 -11.01 20.46 -23.74
CA ARG A 184 -9.99 21.51 -23.72
C ARG A 184 -10.05 22.24 -22.39
N LEU A 185 -9.04 22.04 -21.55
CA LEU A 185 -8.67 23.02 -20.52
C LEU A 185 -8.65 24.41 -21.17
N PRO A 186 -9.33 25.43 -20.60
CA PRO A 186 -9.46 26.72 -21.25
C PRO A 186 -8.08 27.19 -21.67
N ARG A 187 -7.93 27.53 -22.96
CA ARG A 187 -6.70 28.06 -23.56
C ARG A 187 -6.02 28.93 -22.52
N ALA A 188 -4.75 28.65 -22.21
CA ALA A 188 -3.92 29.54 -21.41
C ALA A 188 -4.15 30.96 -21.97
N ARG A 189 -4.94 31.74 -21.23
CA ARG A 189 -5.32 33.07 -21.66
C ARG A 189 -4.02 33.83 -21.53
N VAL A 190 -3.39 34.13 -22.67
CA VAL A 190 -2.27 35.06 -22.71
C VAL A 190 -2.78 36.32 -22.05
N ILE A 191 -2.37 36.55 -20.80
CA ILE A 191 -2.59 37.80 -20.11
C ILE A 191 -1.73 38.78 -20.89
N LYS A 192 -2.34 39.45 -21.88
CA LYS A 192 -1.74 40.65 -22.41
C LYS A 192 -1.66 41.61 -21.23
N PRO A 193 -0.48 42.18 -20.92
CA PRO A 193 -0.43 43.27 -19.96
C PRO A 193 -1.47 44.29 -20.43
N ALA A 194 -2.37 44.69 -19.53
CA ALA A 194 -3.35 45.70 -19.84
C ALA A 194 -2.60 46.93 -20.35
N ASP A 195 -3.06 47.53 -21.45
CA ASP A 195 -2.55 48.84 -21.87
C ASP A 195 -2.65 49.77 -20.66
N GLU A 196 -1.51 50.28 -20.20
CA GLU A 196 -1.45 51.21 -19.08
C GLU A 196 -2.42 52.36 -19.36
N PRO A 197 -3.43 52.61 -18.52
CA PRO A 197 -4.22 53.81 -18.66
C PRO A 197 -3.25 54.99 -18.50
N SER A 198 -3.13 55.83 -19.52
CA SER A 198 -2.31 57.04 -19.45
C SER A 198 -2.82 57.89 -18.28
N SER A 199 -2.12 57.86 -17.15
CA SER A 199 -2.42 58.70 -16.00
C SER A 199 -2.32 60.17 -16.41
N PRO A 200 -3.31 61.02 -16.10
CA PRO A 200 -3.14 62.45 -16.28
C PRO A 200 -2.01 62.90 -15.34
N ALA A 201 -0.97 63.50 -15.90
CA ALA A 201 0.11 64.10 -15.12
C ALA A 201 -0.48 65.13 -14.15
N GLY A 202 -0.52 64.79 -12.87
CA GLY A 202 -1.06 65.61 -11.80
C GLY A 202 -0.66 65.00 -10.47
N ASP A 203 0.43 65.54 -9.93
CA ASP A 203 0.87 65.66 -8.54
C ASP A 203 0.53 64.53 -7.55
N ASP A 204 1.60 63.95 -7.00
CA ASP A 204 1.74 63.20 -5.74
C ASP A 204 0.46 63.07 -4.88
N ASP A 205 -0.08 61.86 -4.78
CA ASP A 205 -0.85 61.40 -3.61
C ASP A 205 -0.58 59.89 -3.41
N ASP A 206 0.31 59.57 -2.46
CA ASP A 206 0.59 58.22 -1.91
C ASP A 206 -0.63 57.65 -1.13
N ASP A 207 -1.84 57.82 -1.65
CA ASP A 207 -3.13 57.49 -1.00
C ASP A 207 -4.00 56.52 -1.84
N GLU A 208 -3.36 55.70 -2.70
CA GLU A 208 -4.01 54.55 -3.34
C GLU A 208 -4.27 53.47 -2.28
N GLY A 209 -5.43 53.53 -1.64
CA GLY A 209 -5.85 52.67 -0.53
C GLY A 209 -5.51 51.18 -0.72
N HIS A 210 -4.35 50.78 -0.21
CA HIS A 210 -3.93 49.40 -0.17
C HIS A 210 -4.95 48.59 0.64
N TYR A 211 -5.55 47.60 0.00
CA TYR A 211 -6.43 46.66 0.68
C TYR A 211 -5.62 45.90 1.74
N VAL A 212 -5.84 46.26 3.01
CA VAL A 212 -5.39 45.47 4.15
C VAL A 212 -6.48 44.44 4.41
N PRO A 213 -6.22 43.14 4.18
CA PRO A 213 -7.21 42.12 4.49
C PRO A 213 -7.58 42.25 5.98
N PRO A 214 -8.87 42.11 6.32
CA PRO A 214 -9.26 42.09 7.72
C PRO A 214 -8.46 41.00 8.43
N PRO A 215 -8.05 41.22 9.69
CA PRO A 215 -7.34 40.20 10.44
C PRO A 215 -8.18 38.91 10.42
N PRO A 216 -7.56 37.74 10.18
CA PRO A 216 -8.30 36.49 10.07
C PRO A 216 -9.11 36.25 11.35
N PRO A 217 -10.30 35.65 11.24
CA PRO A 217 -11.11 35.33 12.41
C PRO A 217 -10.29 34.48 13.39
N PRO A 218 -10.47 34.67 14.71
CA PRO A 218 -9.75 33.87 15.69
C PRO A 218 -10.06 32.39 15.51
N LEU A 219 -9.04 31.54 15.65
CA LEU A 219 -9.21 30.11 15.49
C LEU A 219 -10.28 29.58 16.45
N PRO A 220 -11.19 28.70 15.98
CA PRO A 220 -12.18 28.10 16.85
C PRO A 220 -11.48 27.32 17.97
N SER A 221 -11.91 27.54 19.20
CA SER A 221 -11.39 26.78 20.33
C SER A 221 -11.80 25.32 20.18
N ALA A 222 -10.82 24.41 20.11
CA ALA A 222 -11.10 22.99 20.02
C ALA A 222 -11.95 22.52 21.22
N ASP A 223 -13.08 21.89 20.91
CA ASP A 223 -14.04 21.33 21.86
C ASP A 223 -13.35 20.33 22.81
N PRO A 224 -13.59 20.40 24.13
CA PRO A 224 -13.07 19.45 25.11
C PRO A 224 -13.23 17.97 24.72
N LEU A 225 -14.32 17.61 24.05
CA LEU A 225 -14.55 16.23 23.60
C LEU A 225 -13.53 15.80 22.53
N THR A 226 -13.22 16.71 21.60
CA THR A 226 -12.22 16.48 20.54
C THR A 226 -10.82 16.33 21.14
N LYS A 227 -10.49 17.16 22.14
CA LYS A 227 -9.23 17.03 22.89
C LYS A 227 -9.14 15.68 23.59
N GLY A 228 -10.22 15.23 24.23
CA GLY A 228 -10.31 13.91 24.84
C GLY A 228 -10.09 12.78 23.84
N ALA A 229 -10.69 12.87 22.65
CA ALA A 229 -10.53 11.88 21.59
C ALA A 229 -9.08 11.78 21.10
N TRP A 230 -8.40 12.92 20.89
CA TRP A 230 -6.97 12.95 20.54
C TRP A 230 -6.08 12.37 21.64
N ILE A 231 -6.35 12.71 22.90
CA ILE A 231 -5.63 12.15 24.04
C ILE A 231 -5.84 10.65 24.14
N ALA A 232 -7.05 10.14 23.88
CA ALA A 232 -7.32 8.71 23.92
C ALA A 232 -6.66 7.97 22.74
N LEU A 233 -6.71 8.57 21.54
CA LEU A 233 -6.11 8.04 20.31
C LEU A 233 -4.59 7.94 20.40
N ILE A 234 -3.91 8.94 20.97
CA ILE A 234 -2.45 8.92 21.11
C ILE A 234 -2.03 8.27 22.43
N GLY A 235 -2.78 8.53 23.50
CA GLY A 235 -2.44 8.11 24.85
C GLY A 235 -2.50 6.60 25.05
N GLY A 236 -3.45 5.88 24.42
CA GLY A 236 -3.50 4.42 24.50
C GLY A 236 -2.22 3.76 23.97
N PRO A 237 -1.84 4.01 22.70
CA PRO A 237 -0.60 3.49 22.12
C PRO A 237 0.66 3.95 22.85
N VAL A 238 0.75 5.24 23.20
CA VAL A 238 1.91 5.78 23.93
C VAL A 238 2.04 5.14 25.32
N TYR A 239 0.94 4.95 26.04
CA TYR A 239 0.94 4.25 27.32
C TYR A 239 1.52 2.83 27.19
N LEU A 240 1.03 2.06 26.21
CA LEU A 240 1.53 0.70 25.96
C LEU A 240 3.01 0.71 25.58
N LEU A 241 3.42 1.63 24.70
CA LEU A 241 4.83 1.78 24.29
C LEU A 241 5.73 2.09 25.49
N VAL A 242 5.34 3.04 26.34
CA VAL A 242 6.07 3.41 27.56
C VAL A 242 6.18 2.21 28.50
N THR A 243 5.10 1.46 28.71
CA THR A 243 5.15 0.28 29.59
C THR A 243 6.07 -0.82 29.08
N VAL A 244 6.18 -0.99 27.76
CA VAL A 244 7.12 -1.94 27.15
C VAL A 244 8.56 -1.46 27.30
N ILE A 245 8.83 -0.17 27.06
CA ILE A 245 10.18 0.41 27.16
C ILE A 245 10.71 0.35 28.60
N LEU A 246 9.84 0.57 29.58
CA LEU A 246 10.18 0.59 31.00
C LEU A 246 10.08 -0.78 31.69
N ASP A 247 9.73 -1.84 30.95
CA ASP A 247 9.50 -3.21 31.44
C ASP A 247 8.50 -3.24 32.63
N TRP A 248 7.43 -2.45 32.53
CA TRP A 248 6.39 -2.40 33.55
C TRP A 248 5.38 -3.53 33.36
N GLU A 249 5.11 -4.29 34.41
CA GLU A 249 4.01 -5.26 34.41
C GLU A 249 2.66 -4.53 34.33
N VAL A 250 2.03 -4.57 33.15
CA VAL A 250 0.71 -3.99 32.93
C VAL A 250 -0.37 -5.02 33.26
N PRO A 251 -1.26 -4.75 34.23
CA PRO A 251 -2.40 -5.62 34.47
C PRO A 251 -3.29 -5.73 33.23
N GLY A 252 -3.84 -6.91 32.94
CA GLY A 252 -4.65 -7.14 31.73
C GLY A 252 -5.84 -6.18 31.57
N TRP A 253 -6.44 -5.72 32.69
CA TRP A 253 -7.50 -4.71 32.64
C TRP A 253 -6.99 -3.33 32.20
N ALA A 254 -5.76 -2.96 32.54
CA ALA A 254 -5.17 -1.68 32.14
C ALA A 254 -4.78 -1.71 30.65
N ALA A 255 -4.23 -2.83 30.17
CA ALA A 255 -3.99 -3.05 28.75
C ALA A 255 -5.30 -2.99 27.95
N PHE A 256 -6.37 -3.64 28.45
CA PHE A 256 -7.69 -3.56 27.84
C PHE A 256 -8.23 -2.12 27.79
N LEU A 257 -8.10 -1.34 28.87
CA LEU A 257 -8.52 0.07 28.89
C LEU A 257 -7.71 0.93 27.91
N ALA A 258 -6.41 0.70 27.76
CA ALA A 258 -5.57 1.43 26.82
C ALA A 258 -6.03 1.20 25.36
N VAL A 259 -6.32 -0.06 25.00
CA VAL A 259 -6.86 -0.41 23.68
C VAL A 259 -8.28 0.14 23.49
N ALA A 260 -9.13 0.04 24.51
CA ALA A 260 -10.49 0.57 24.47
C ALA A 260 -10.50 2.11 24.32
N ALA A 261 -9.60 2.81 24.99
CA ALA A 261 -9.42 4.26 24.86
C ALA A 261 -8.94 4.63 23.44
N PHE A 262 -7.99 3.89 22.88
CA PHE A 262 -7.54 4.09 21.50
C PHE A 262 -8.69 3.99 20.49
N ILE A 263 -9.45 2.90 20.55
CA ILE A 263 -10.59 2.66 19.66
C ILE A 263 -11.69 3.70 19.89
N GLY A 264 -12.02 4.00 21.15
CA GLY A 264 -13.02 5.00 21.51
C GLY A 264 -12.66 6.40 21.03
N GLY A 265 -11.38 6.80 21.14
CA GLY A 265 -10.86 8.06 20.60
C GLY A 265 -11.00 8.12 19.08
N PHE A 266 -10.57 7.08 18.38
CA PHE A 266 -10.69 6.99 16.92
C PHE A 266 -12.15 7.09 16.44
N VAL A 267 -13.05 6.29 17.02
CA VAL A 267 -14.48 6.29 16.65
C VAL A 267 -15.10 7.66 16.90
N THR A 268 -14.76 8.32 18.01
CA THR A 268 -15.26 9.67 18.32
C THR A 268 -14.82 10.70 17.28
N LEU A 269 -13.58 10.63 16.79
CA LEU A 269 -13.06 11.49 15.74
C LEU A 269 -13.77 11.26 14.40
N VAL A 270 -13.94 10.00 13.99
CA VAL A 270 -14.59 9.65 12.72
C VAL A 270 -16.04 10.12 12.68
N LEU A 271 -16.80 9.88 13.76
CA LEU A 271 -18.20 10.30 13.82
C LEU A 271 -18.34 11.83 13.76
N ARG A 272 -17.36 12.57 14.30
CA ARG A 272 -17.39 14.04 14.34
C ARG A 272 -17.00 14.69 13.01
N MET A 273 -16.13 14.05 12.22
CA MET A 273 -15.67 14.60 10.94
C MET A 273 -16.81 14.74 9.90
N GLY A 274 -17.95 14.06 10.11
CA GLY A 274 -19.11 14.14 9.20
C GLY A 274 -20.05 15.33 9.41
N ASP A 275 -19.89 16.12 10.48
CA ASP A 275 -20.90 17.09 10.93
C ASP A 275 -20.63 18.55 10.55
N GLU A 276 -19.60 18.86 9.75
CA GLU A 276 -19.33 20.25 9.33
C GLU A 276 -20.29 20.71 8.21
N PRO A 277 -21.06 21.80 8.42
CA PRO A 277 -21.87 22.40 7.36
C PRO A 277 -20.94 22.94 6.27
N ARG A 278 -21.21 22.59 5.01
CA ARG A 278 -20.57 23.23 3.86
C ARG A 278 -20.92 24.73 3.89
N ASP A 279 -19.90 25.58 3.90
CA ASP A 279 -20.10 27.03 3.85
C ASP A 279 -20.76 27.39 2.51
N PRO A 280 -21.88 28.15 2.49
CA PRO A 280 -22.57 28.50 1.25
C PRO A 280 -21.78 29.44 0.32
N ASP A 281 -20.69 30.03 0.83
CA ASP A 281 -19.90 31.07 0.17
C ASP A 281 -18.56 30.52 -0.36
N ASP A 282 -18.63 29.39 -1.06
CA ASP A 282 -17.49 28.81 -1.79
C ASP A 282 -17.14 29.75 -2.95
N GLY A 283 -16.10 30.57 -2.72
CA GLY A 283 -15.69 31.72 -3.50
C GLY A 283 -15.11 31.39 -4.88
N ALA A 284 -15.93 30.85 -5.77
CA ALA A 284 -15.64 30.79 -7.20
C ALA A 284 -16.86 31.25 -8.00
N VAL A 285 -16.87 32.54 -8.36
CA VAL A 285 -17.76 33.08 -9.38
C VAL A 285 -17.02 32.96 -10.72
N VAL A 286 -17.49 32.05 -11.58
CA VAL A 286 -17.03 31.88 -12.98
C VAL A 286 -17.60 32.93 -13.91
#